data_AF-A0A518H0T1-F1
#
_entry.id   AF-A0A518H0T1-F1
#
_cell.length_a   1.000
_cell.length_b   1.000
_cell.length_c   1.000
_cell.angle_alpha   90.00
_cell.angle_beta   90.00
_cell.angle_gamma   90.00
#
_symmetry.space_group_name_H-M   'P 1'
#
loop_
_entity.id
_entity.type
_entity.pdbx_description
1 polymer ?
#
loop_
_entity_poly.entity_id
_entity_poly.type
_entity_poly.pdbx_seq_one_letter_code
_entity_poly.pdbx_strand_id
1 'polypeptide(L)'
;METAALPEDLATCHGMIRQLADSLRAARRQVEQLGHRLDLLLRRMYGPRSERVDPGQLLLFAEPAEPPLAPSPEAPSEASPPSRARPVRGHGRRP
;
A
#
# COMPACT_ATOMS: atom_id res chain seq x y z
N MET A 1 -34.94 1.76 -25.47
CA MET A 1 -34.38 3.00 -24.91
C MET A 1 -35.53 3.98 -24.81
N GLU A 2 -36.00 4.28 -23.60
CA GLU A 2 -37.03 5.29 -23.38
C GLU A 2 -36.47 6.65 -23.82
N THR A 3 -36.95 7.17 -24.95
CA THR A 3 -36.68 8.54 -25.36
C THR A 3 -37.58 9.43 -24.50
N ALA A 4 -37.10 9.79 -23.31
CA ALA A 4 -37.77 10.79 -22.49
C ALA A 4 -38.05 12.02 -23.36
N ALA A 5 -39.30 12.47 -23.38
CA ALA A 5 -39.71 13.62 -24.18
C ALA A 5 -38.84 14.82 -23.79
N LEU A 6 -38.01 15.28 -24.73
CA LEU A 6 -37.11 16.40 -24.53
C LEU A 6 -37.92 17.71 -24.66
N PRO A 7 -37.59 18.74 -23.88
CA PRO A 7 -38.17 20.06 -24.08
C PRO A 7 -37.81 20.57 -25.49
N GLU A 8 -38.77 21.18 -26.18
CA GLU A 8 -38.52 21.84 -27.47
C GLU A 8 -38.00 23.28 -27.30
N ASP A 9 -38.12 23.84 -26.08
CA ASP A 9 -37.60 25.16 -25.75
C ASP A 9 -36.09 25.16 -25.52
N LEU A 10 -35.40 26.00 -26.29
CA LEU A 10 -33.94 26.12 -26.29
C LEU A 10 -33.40 26.64 -24.95
N ALA A 11 -34.12 27.55 -24.27
CA ALA A 11 -33.70 28.06 -22.97
C ALA A 11 -33.72 26.94 -21.91
N THR A 12 -34.78 26.14 -21.90
CA THR A 12 -34.93 24.97 -21.04
C THR A 12 -33.85 23.92 -21.33
N CYS A 13 -33.59 23.61 -22.60
CA CYS A 13 -32.51 22.71 -23.01
C CYS A 13 -31.13 23.19 -22.51
N HIS A 14 -30.79 24.46 -22.68
CA HIS A 14 -29.53 25.02 -22.17
C HIS A 14 -29.43 24.94 -20.65
N GLY A 15 -30.53 25.15 -19.93
CA GLY A 15 -30.62 24.96 -18.48
C GLY A 15 -30.30 23.52 -18.08
N MET A 16 -30.95 22.54 -18.71
CA MET A 16 -30.72 21.13 -18.46
C MET A 16 -29.28 20.72 -18.76
N ILE A 17 -28.71 21.18 -19.87
CA ILE A 17 -27.31 20.88 -20.24
C ILE A 17 -26.35 21.39 -19.17
N ARG A 18 -26.55 22.60 -18.64
CA ARG A 18 -25.72 23.14 -17.55
C ARG A 18 -25.83 22.31 -16.28
N GLN A 19 -27.06 21.98 -15.87
CA GLN A 19 -27.30 21.15 -14.68
C GLN A 19 -26.69 19.76 -14.82
N LEU A 20 -26.84 19.12 -15.99
CA LEU A 20 -26.24 17.82 -16.28
C LEU A 20 -24.71 17.90 -16.28
N ALA A 21 -24.12 18.92 -16.89
CA ALA A 21 -22.67 19.11 -16.89
C ALA A 21 -22.13 19.31 -15.47
N ASP A 22 -22.83 20.08 -14.63
CA ASP A 22 -22.44 20.30 -13.23
C ASP A 22 -22.56 19.02 -12.40
N SER A 23 -23.64 18.26 -12.60
CA SER A 23 -23.87 16.96 -11.96
C SER A 23 -22.80 15.95 -12.34
N LEU A 24 -22.44 15.91 -13.62
CA LEU A 24 -21.40 15.03 -14.16
C LEU A 24 -20.02 15.40 -13.59
N ARG A 25 -19.70 16.70 -13.50
CA ARG A 25 -18.47 17.17 -12.84
C ARG A 25 -18.44 16.77 -11.36
N ALA A 26 -19.56 16.90 -10.66
CA ALA A 26 -19.66 16.48 -9.25
C ALA A 26 -19.45 14.97 -9.08
N ALA A 27 -20.10 14.15 -9.91
CA ALA A 27 -19.94 12.70 -9.90
C ALA A 27 -18.49 12.27 -10.20
N ARG A 28 -17.83 12.89 -11.20
CA ARG A 28 -16.41 12.62 -11.50
C ARG A 28 -15.50 12.90 -10.30
N ARG A 29 -15.67 14.05 -9.64
CA ARG A 29 -14.91 14.37 -8.42
C ARG A 29 -15.14 13.35 -7.31
N GLN A 30 -16.37 12.87 -7.14
CA GLN A 30 -16.66 11.83 -6.15
C GLN A 30 -15.95 10.51 -6.48
N VAL A 31 -15.97 10.09 -7.74
CA VAL A 31 -15.25 8.89 -8.20
C VAL A 31 -13.76 9.02 -7.94
N GLU A 32 -13.14 10.15 -8.26
CA GLU A 32 -11.72 10.41 -7.99
C GLU A 32 -11.40 10.34 -6.48
N GLN A 33 -12.24 10.95 -5.65
CA GLN A 33 -12.08 10.91 -4.19
C GLN A 33 -12.19 9.49 -3.63
N LEU A 34 -13.15 8.70 -4.13
CA LEU A 34 -13.32 7.31 -3.71
C LEU A 34 -12.15 6.45 -4.18
N GLY A 35 -11.70 6.62 -5.44
CA GLY A 35 -10.52 5.94 -5.97
C GLY A 35 -9.29 6.20 -5.09
N HIS A 36 -9.03 7.46 -4.75
CA HIS A 36 -7.92 7.81 -3.86
C HIS A 36 -8.04 7.15 -2.46
N ARG A 37 -9.24 7.11 -1.88
CA ARG A 37 -9.46 6.44 -0.58
C ARG A 37 -9.22 4.94 -0.68
N LEU A 38 -9.65 4.30 -1.75
CA LEU A 38 -9.38 2.88 -2.00
C LEU A 38 -7.88 2.61 -2.12
N ASP A 39 -7.14 3.44 -2.85
CA ASP A 39 -5.68 3.31 -2.96
C ASP A 39 -4.99 3.38 -1.59
N LEU A 40 -5.41 4.32 -0.74
CA LEU A 40 -4.89 4.44 0.62
C LEU A 40 -5.21 3.20 1.47
N LEU A 41 -6.42 2.66 1.35
CA LEU A 41 -6.83 1.44 2.06
C LEU A 41 -6.05 0.22 1.59
N LEU A 42 -5.88 0.05 0.28
CA LEU A 42 -5.09 -1.04 -0.30
C LEU A 42 -3.64 -0.95 0.15
N ARG A 43 -3.03 0.24 0.13
CA ARG A 43 -1.66 0.44 0.66
C ARG A 43 -1.56 0.17 2.16
N ARG A 44 -2.62 0.39 2.93
CA ARG A 44 -2.63 0.08 4.36
C ARG A 44 -2.72 -1.42 4.62
N MET A 45 -3.58 -2.13 3.88
CA MET A 45 -3.83 -3.56 4.07
C MET A 45 -2.77 -4.45 3.43
N TYR A 46 -2.27 -4.06 2.26
CA TYR A 46 -1.38 -4.87 1.42
C TYR A 46 -0.08 -4.16 1.03
N GLY A 47 0.20 -3.00 1.63
CA GLY A 47 1.45 -2.30 1.36
C GLY A 47 2.64 -2.94 2.10
N PRO A 48 3.87 -2.51 1.81
CA PRO A 48 5.10 -3.06 2.40
C PRO A 48 5.21 -2.87 3.93
N ARG A 49 4.26 -2.17 4.57
CA ARG A 49 4.15 -2.09 6.03
C ARG A 49 3.28 -3.18 6.63
N SER A 50 2.33 -3.76 5.89
CA SER A 50 1.56 -4.93 6.36
C SER A 50 2.35 -6.22 6.18
N GLU A 51 3.29 -6.26 5.23
CA GLU A 51 4.25 -7.37 5.06
C GLU A 51 5.48 -7.28 5.97
N ARG A 52 5.62 -6.19 6.75
CA ARG A 52 6.74 -6.07 7.70
C ARG A 52 6.56 -7.09 8.81
N VAL A 53 7.35 -8.16 8.73
CA VAL A 53 7.51 -9.15 9.80
C VAL A 53 8.10 -8.46 11.03
N ASP A 54 7.41 -8.58 12.16
CA ASP A 54 7.93 -8.14 13.46
C ASP A 54 9.15 -9.01 13.82
N PRO A 55 10.33 -8.44 14.15
CA PRO A 55 11.49 -9.23 14.55
C PRO A 55 11.20 -10.18 15.72
N GLY A 56 10.24 -9.87 16.59
CA GLY A 56 9.79 -10.79 17.64
C GLY A 56 9.08 -12.05 17.10
N GLN A 57 8.42 -11.98 15.94
CA GLN A 57 7.77 -13.15 15.31
C GLN A 57 8.77 -14.14 14.74
N LEU A 58 9.99 -13.70 14.39
CA LEU A 58 11.06 -14.61 13.97
C LEU A 58 11.45 -15.57 15.09
N LEU A 59 11.28 -15.15 16.36
CA LEU A 59 11.57 -15.98 17.53
C LEU A 59 10.59 -17.15 17.68
N LEU A 60 9.39 -17.09 17.09
CA LEU A 60 8.43 -18.19 17.10
C LEU A 60 8.89 -19.38 16.24
N PHE A 61 9.74 -19.11 15.26
CA PHE A 61 10.33 -20.11 14.35
C PHE A 61 11.81 -20.34 14.63
N ALA A 62 12.38 -19.68 15.64
CA ALA A 62 13.73 -19.98 16.09
C ALA A 62 13.70 -21.34 16.78
N GLU A 63 14.31 -22.35 16.17
CA GLU A 63 14.57 -23.60 16.86
C GLU A 63 15.41 -23.28 18.11
N PRO A 64 15.06 -23.87 19.28
CA PRO A 64 15.90 -23.74 20.46
C PRO A 64 17.28 -24.21 20.06
N ALA A 65 18.29 -23.35 20.23
CA ALA A 65 19.67 -23.69 19.93
C ALA A 65 19.97 -25.03 20.62
N GLU A 66 20.18 -26.07 19.81
CA GLU A 66 20.58 -27.37 20.34
C GLU A 66 21.84 -27.14 21.18
N PRO A 67 21.91 -27.73 22.39
CA PRO A 67 23.11 -27.63 23.19
C PRO A 67 24.29 -28.07 22.32
N PRO A 68 25.43 -27.36 22.35
CA PRO A 68 26.56 -27.70 21.50
C PRO A 68 26.92 -29.16 21.73
N LEU A 69 26.65 -30.00 20.72
CA LEU A 69 27.16 -31.36 20.66
C LEU A 69 28.69 -31.24 20.77
N ALA A 70 29.25 -32.05 21.66
CA ALA A 70 30.69 -32.10 21.92
C ALA A 70 31.49 -32.10 20.60
N PRO A 71 32.67 -31.46 20.56
CA PRO A 71 33.39 -31.23 19.31
C PRO A 71 33.66 -32.55 18.60
N SER A 72 32.99 -32.75 17.47
CA SER A 72 33.39 -33.71 16.45
C SER A 72 34.58 -33.10 15.69
N PRO A 73 35.63 -33.87 15.35
CA PRO A 73 36.89 -33.33 14.85
C PRO A 73 36.69 -32.48 13.59
N GLU A 74 37.28 -31.28 13.62
CA GLU A 74 37.29 -30.28 12.56
C GLU A 74 37.66 -30.87 11.20
N ALA A 75 36.77 -30.71 10.22
CA ALA A 75 37.16 -30.61 8.82
C ALA A 75 37.45 -29.12 8.50
N PRO A 76 38.42 -28.79 7.65
CA PRO A 76 38.92 -27.42 7.51
C PRO A 76 37.82 -26.48 7.01
N SER A 77 37.61 -25.40 7.77
CA SER A 77 36.71 -24.30 7.46
C SER A 77 37.24 -23.50 6.27
N GLU A 78 36.50 -23.48 5.16
CA GLU A 78 36.72 -22.52 4.07
C GLU A 78 36.08 -21.18 4.48
N ALA A 79 36.94 -20.24 4.85
CA ALA A 79 36.57 -18.91 5.32
C ALA A 79 35.86 -18.10 4.22
N SER A 80 34.59 -17.74 4.44
CA SER A 80 33.92 -16.67 3.69
C SER A 80 33.92 -15.38 4.54
N PRO A 81 34.31 -14.22 3.96
CA PRO A 81 34.55 -13.00 4.73
C PRO A 81 33.25 -12.33 5.22
N PRO A 82 33.30 -11.58 6.34
CA PRO A 82 32.12 -10.96 6.93
C PRO A 82 31.60 -9.80 6.07
N SER A 83 30.32 -9.85 5.70
CA SER A 83 29.64 -8.71 5.10
C SER A 83 29.39 -7.66 6.18
N ARG A 84 29.89 -6.44 5.97
CA ARG A 84 29.74 -5.32 6.90
C ARG A 84 28.31 -4.80 6.84
N ALA A 85 27.57 -4.91 7.95
CA ALA A 85 26.30 -4.23 8.11
C ALA A 85 26.51 -2.70 8.13
N ARG A 86 25.76 -1.97 7.29
CA ARG A 86 25.75 -0.50 7.28
C ARG A 86 24.79 0.02 8.35
N PRO A 87 25.14 1.07 9.12
CA PRO A 87 24.20 1.68 10.06
C PRO A 87 23.13 2.47 9.30
N VAL A 88 21.86 2.24 9.64
CA VAL A 88 20.71 3.02 9.15
C VAL A 88 20.69 4.35 9.88
N ARG A 89 20.85 5.45 9.12
CA ARG A 89 20.86 6.82 9.62
C ARG A 89 19.45 7.22 10.07
N GLY A 90 19.33 7.72 11.31
CA GLY A 90 18.08 8.01 12.00
C GLY A 90 17.14 8.98 11.29
N HIS A 91 15.85 8.80 11.54
CA HIS A 91 14.77 9.60 10.98
C HIS A 91 14.74 11.00 11.60
N GLY A 92 15.13 12.00 10.82
CA GLY A 92 14.85 13.39 11.13
C GLY A 92 13.38 13.71 10.92
N ARG A 93 12.60 13.74 12.00
CA ARG A 93 11.50 14.72 12.10
C ARG A 93 12.12 15.95 12.74
N ARG A 94 12.42 16.96 11.93
CA ARG A 94 12.65 18.31 12.46
C ARG A 94 11.27 18.98 12.62
N PRO A 95 11.06 19.74 13.71
CA PRO A 95 9.82 20.45 13.99
C PRO A 95 9.51 21.51 12.95
#